data_AF-A0A6P7FYW7-F1
#
_entry.id   AF-A0A6P7FYW7-F1
#
_cell.length_a   1.000
_cell.length_b   1.000
_cell.length_c   1.000
_cell.angle_alpha   90.00
_cell.angle_beta   90.00
_cell.angle_gamma   90.00
#
_symmetry.space_group_name_H-M   'P 1'
#
loop_
_entity.id
_entity.type
_entity.pdbx_description
1 polymer ?
#
loop_
_entity_poly.entity_id
_entity_poly.type
_entity_poly.pdbx_seq_one_letter_code
_entity_poly.pdbx_strand_id
1 'polypeptide(L)'
;MVSKICTIRQIISELRYALPEGNLKNNLMLQYVISQFRKYKTTDEQLCKARQEMDFMAKTYLCYLKSTRLSDEIHQEYHGKGERTVADTANMVGFKLPHDPK
;
A
#
# COMPACT_ATOMS: atom_id res chain seq x y z
N MET A 1 1.10 20.22 -16.16
CA MET A 1 1.28 18.95 -16.93
C MET A 1 2.29 18.03 -16.25
N VAL A 2 3.41 18.55 -15.73
CA VAL A 2 4.43 17.80 -14.97
C VAL A 2 3.87 17.10 -13.72
N SER A 3 2.95 17.73 -12.97
CA SER A 3 2.35 17.14 -11.76
C SER A 3 1.62 15.82 -12.02
N LYS A 4 0.85 15.72 -13.10
CA LYS A 4 0.05 14.53 -13.46
C LYS A 4 0.94 13.31 -13.74
N ILE A 5 2.07 13.52 -14.41
CA ILE A 5 3.04 12.45 -14.71
C ILE A 5 3.74 11.99 -13.42
N CYS A 6 4.08 12.91 -12.52
CA CYS A 6 4.63 12.56 -11.22
C CYS A 6 3.67 11.67 -10.41
N THR A 7 2.38 12.00 -10.38
CA THR A 7 1.37 11.18 -9.67
C THR A 7 1.26 9.77 -10.26
N ILE A 8 1.23 9.61 -11.59
CA ILE A 8 1.24 8.28 -12.22
C ILE A 8 2.50 7.50 -11.83
N ARG A 9 3.67 8.14 -11.88
CA ARG A 9 4.94 7.49 -11.53
C ARG A 9 4.95 7.01 -10.07
N GLN A 10 4.36 7.79 -9.17
CA GLN A 10 4.20 7.41 -7.76
C GLN A 10 3.21 6.26 -7.58
N ILE A 11 2.08 6.25 -8.30
CA ILE A 11 1.15 5.11 -8.28
C ILE A 11 1.87 3.84 -8.77
N ILE A 12 2.65 3.96 -9.84
CA ILE A 12 3.44 2.85 -10.39
C ILE A 12 4.47 2.35 -9.37
N SER A 13 5.11 3.23 -8.59
CA SER A 13 6.06 2.78 -7.56
C SER A 13 5.34 2.03 -6.44
N GLU A 14 4.19 2.52 -5.96
CA GLU A 14 3.39 1.80 -4.96
C GLU A 14 2.93 0.43 -5.47
N LEU A 15 2.52 0.34 -6.74
CA LEU A 15 2.15 -0.94 -7.36
C LEU A 15 3.31 -1.93 -7.46
N ARG A 16 4.56 -1.46 -7.57
CA ARG A 16 5.74 -2.35 -7.51
C ARG A 16 5.98 -2.90 -6.11
N TYR A 17 5.76 -2.10 -5.07
CA TYR A 17 5.86 -2.59 -3.70
C TYR A 17 4.80 -3.68 -3.42
N ALA A 18 3.61 -3.54 -3.99
CA ALA A 18 2.54 -4.53 -3.87
C ALA A 18 2.77 -5.81 -4.71
N LEU A 19 3.62 -5.76 -5.75
CA LEU A 19 3.92 -6.91 -6.63
C LEU A 19 5.43 -7.12 -6.79
N PRO A 20 6.08 -7.80 -5.83
CA PRO A 20 7.53 -8.04 -5.88
C PRO A 20 7.98 -8.93 -7.05
N GLU A 21 7.17 -9.91 -7.48
CA GLU A 21 7.56 -10.94 -8.47
C GLU A 21 6.76 -10.89 -9.79
N GLY A 22 5.94 -9.84 -9.99
CA GLY A 22 5.00 -9.75 -11.09
C GLY A 22 5.50 -8.94 -12.29
N ASN A 23 5.23 -9.43 -13.51
CA ASN A 23 5.39 -8.63 -14.73
C ASN A 23 4.43 -7.43 -14.71
N LEU A 24 4.93 -6.27 -14.26
CA LEU A 24 4.16 -5.04 -14.08
C LEU A 24 3.42 -4.59 -15.35
N LYS A 25 3.97 -4.87 -16.54
CA LYS A 25 3.38 -4.53 -17.84
C LYS A 25 2.06 -5.27 -18.14
N ASN A 26 1.93 -6.51 -17.63
CA ASN A 26 0.73 -7.34 -17.84
C ASN A 26 -0.26 -7.22 -16.68
N ASN A 27 0.03 -6.38 -15.70
CA ASN A 27 -0.86 -6.16 -14.57
C ASN A 27 -2.10 -5.38 -15.02
N LEU A 28 -3.27 -5.98 -14.79
CA LEU A 28 -4.58 -5.40 -15.12
C LEU A 28 -4.77 -4.01 -14.49
N MET A 29 -4.30 -3.82 -13.27
CA MET A 29 -4.40 -2.54 -12.54
C MET A 29 -3.59 -1.44 -13.23
N LEU A 30 -2.36 -1.74 -13.68
CA LEU A 30 -1.56 -0.76 -14.42
C LEU A 30 -2.23 -0.38 -15.74
N GLN A 31 -2.69 -1.37 -16.50
CA GLN A 31 -3.38 -1.14 -17.77
C GLN A 31 -4.64 -0.29 -17.58
N TYR A 32 -5.41 -0.60 -16.53
CA TYR A 32 -6.60 0.17 -16.16
C TYR A 32 -6.25 1.61 -15.83
N VAL A 33 -5.27 1.86 -14.94
CA VAL A 33 -4.85 3.22 -14.58
C VAL A 33 -4.40 4.00 -15.82
N ILE A 34 -3.57 3.42 -16.68
CA ILE A 34 -3.13 4.08 -17.92
C ILE A 34 -4.32 4.38 -18.84
N SER A 35 -5.29 3.46 -18.97
CA SER A 35 -6.48 3.66 -19.79
C SER A 35 -7.36 4.80 -19.28
N GLN A 36 -7.54 4.92 -17.96
CA GLN A 36 -8.29 6.01 -17.34
C GLN A 36 -7.59 7.35 -17.59
N PHE A 37 -6.29 7.44 -17.31
CA PHE A 37 -5.54 8.68 -17.57
C PHE A 37 -5.58 9.12 -19.03
N ARG A 38 -5.63 8.18 -19.98
CA ARG A 38 -5.81 8.49 -21.41
C ARG A 38 -7.22 8.98 -21.73
N LYS A 39 -8.25 8.34 -21.17
CA LYS A 39 -9.66 8.74 -21.36
C LYS A 39 -9.91 10.17 -20.87
N TYR A 40 -9.48 10.46 -19.64
CA TYR A 40 -9.66 11.79 -19.04
C TYR A 40 -8.77 12.87 -19.65
N LYS A 41 -7.67 12.50 -20.35
CA LYS A 41 -6.88 13.48 -21.12
C LYS A 41 -7.72 14.18 -22.19
N THR A 42 -8.59 13.45 -22.87
CA THR A 42 -9.47 13.98 -23.94
C THR A 42 -10.71 14.67 -23.36
N THR A 43 -11.24 14.16 -22.25
CA THR A 43 -12.43 14.73 -21.58
C THR A 43 -12.14 16.05 -20.85
N ASP A 44 -10.90 16.25 -20.37
CA ASP A 44 -10.42 17.48 -19.72
C ASP A 44 -10.50 18.72 -20.64
N GLU A 45 -10.50 18.53 -21.96
CA GLU A 45 -10.55 19.61 -22.95
C GLU A 45 -11.98 20.07 -23.27
N GLN A 46 -13.00 19.26 -23.00
CA GLN A 46 -14.42 19.57 -23.31
C GLN A 46 -15.22 20.08 -22.11
N LEU A 47 -14.85 19.73 -20.86
CA LEU A 47 -15.59 20.13 -19.66
C LEU A 47 -14.62 20.63 -18.58
N CYS A 48 -14.46 21.95 -18.45
CA CYS A 48 -13.49 22.60 -17.54
C CYS A 48 -13.56 22.18 -16.06
N LYS A 49 -14.70 21.63 -15.57
CA LYS A 49 -14.82 21.09 -14.20
C LYS A 49 -14.13 19.73 -14.01
N ALA A 50 -14.02 18.91 -15.05
CA ALA A 50 -13.44 17.56 -14.98
C ALA A 50 -11.90 17.55 -14.89
N ARG A 51 -11.24 18.68 -15.23
CA ARG A 51 -9.78 18.78 -15.32
C ARG A 51 -9.02 18.49 -14.03
N GLN A 52 -9.64 18.80 -12.90
CA GLN A 52 -9.11 18.54 -11.57
C GLN A 52 -9.62 17.23 -10.98
N GLU A 53 -10.70 16.66 -11.51
CA GLU A 53 -11.33 15.45 -10.98
C GLU A 53 -10.38 14.26 -11.11
N MET A 54 -9.76 14.07 -12.28
CA MET A 54 -8.80 12.99 -12.47
C MET A 54 -7.55 13.18 -11.59
N ASP A 55 -7.04 14.40 -11.45
CA ASP A 55 -5.89 14.69 -10.57
C ASP A 55 -6.22 14.41 -9.09
N PHE A 56 -7.43 14.79 -8.67
CA PHE A 56 -7.94 14.51 -7.33
C PHE A 56 -8.13 13.01 -7.08
N MET A 57 -8.76 12.29 -8.02
CA MET A 57 -8.92 10.83 -7.93
C MET A 57 -7.56 10.14 -7.86
N ALA A 58 -6.62 10.51 -8.73
CA ALA A 58 -5.28 9.94 -8.76
C ALA A 58 -4.54 10.16 -7.43
N LYS A 59 -4.61 11.37 -6.86
CA LYS A 59 -4.04 11.67 -5.55
C LYS A 59 -4.71 10.88 -4.42
N THR A 60 -6.03 10.71 -4.49
CA THR A 60 -6.81 9.94 -3.51
C THR A 60 -6.37 8.47 -3.52
N TYR A 61 -6.30 7.85 -4.69
CA TYR A 61 -5.82 6.47 -4.82
C TYR A 61 -4.36 6.31 -4.41
N LEU A 62 -3.51 7.28 -4.76
CA LEU A 62 -2.12 7.26 -4.32
C LEU A 62 -2.01 7.31 -2.80
N CYS A 63 -2.78 8.19 -2.15
CA CYS A 63 -2.82 8.27 -0.69
C CYS A 63 -3.27 6.94 -0.09
N TYR A 64 -4.33 6.34 -0.64
CA TYR A 64 -4.86 5.07 -0.18
C TYR A 64 -3.82 3.94 -0.26
N LEU A 65 -3.13 3.80 -1.41
CA LEU A 65 -2.08 2.79 -1.59
C LEU A 65 -0.94 2.98 -0.58
N LYS A 66 -0.48 4.22 -0.40
CA LYS A 66 0.57 4.54 0.58
C LYS A 66 0.15 4.23 2.00
N SER A 67 -1.05 4.65 2.38
CA SER A 67 -1.60 4.40 3.71
C SER A 67 -1.76 2.91 3.99
N THR A 68 -2.14 2.12 2.99
CA THR A 68 -2.22 0.65 3.11
C THR A 68 -0.84 0.06 3.39
N ARG A 69 0.17 0.41 2.58
CA ARG A 69 1.56 -0.05 2.79
C ARG A 69 2.09 0.33 4.18
N LEU A 70 1.89 1.57 4.60
CA LEU A 70 2.30 2.05 5.92
C LEU A 70 1.54 1.35 7.05
N SER A 71 0.25 1.09 6.86
CA SER A 71 -0.55 0.34 7.83
C SER A 71 -0.02 -1.08 7.99
N ASP A 72 0.35 -1.74 6.89
CA ASP A 72 0.93 -3.09 6.93
C ASP A 72 2.30 -3.10 7.62
N GLU A 73 3.13 -2.08 7.37
CA GLU A 73 4.45 -1.89 7.99
C GLU A 73 4.32 -1.70 9.51
N ILE A 74 3.44 -0.79 9.94
CA ILE A 74 3.13 -0.56 11.37
C ILE A 74 2.52 -1.81 11.99
N HIS A 75 1.63 -2.50 11.28
CA HIS A 75 1.05 -3.73 11.77
C HIS A 75 2.13 -4.80 11.96
N GLN A 76 3.05 -4.99 11.01
CA GLN A 76 4.14 -5.96 11.17
C GLN A 76 5.08 -5.60 12.34
N GLU A 77 5.33 -4.32 12.58
CA GLU A 77 6.23 -3.87 13.63
C GLU A 77 5.60 -3.94 15.03
N TYR A 78 4.33 -3.53 15.16
CA TYR A 78 3.68 -3.32 16.46
C TYR A 78 2.57 -4.32 16.77
N HIS A 79 2.09 -5.10 15.80
CA HIS A 79 1.17 -6.18 16.11
C HIS A 79 1.91 -7.19 16.98
N GLY A 80 1.48 -7.29 18.24
CA GLY A 80 2.02 -8.26 19.18
C GLY A 80 1.95 -9.66 18.57
N LYS A 81 2.90 -10.54 18.90
CA LYS A 81 2.96 -11.94 18.45
C LYS A 81 1.79 -12.81 18.97
N GLY A 82 0.64 -12.21 19.29
CA GLY A 82 -0.44 -12.80 20.06
C GLY A 82 -0.17 -12.77 21.56
N GLU A 83 -1.02 -13.46 22.32
CA GLU A 83 -0.77 -13.77 23.72
C GLU A 83 0.48 -14.69 23.80
N ARG A 84 1.47 -14.27 24.59
CA ARG A 84 2.66 -15.10 24.85
C ARG A 84 2.24 -16.34 25.62
N THR A 85 2.87 -17.47 25.32
CA THR A 85 2.59 -18.69 26.09
C THR A 85 3.03 -18.51 27.55
N VAL A 86 2.45 -19.31 28.45
CA VAL A 86 2.85 -19.32 29.87
C VAL A 86 4.35 -19.60 30.01
N ALA A 87 4.91 -20.43 29.12
CA ALA A 87 6.33 -20.75 29.12
C ALA A 87 7.21 -19.55 28.70
N ASP A 88 6.85 -18.86 27.61
CA ASP A 88 7.57 -17.66 27.17
C ASP A 88 7.54 -16.56 28.22
N THR A 89 6.39 -16.43 28.89
CA THR A 89 6.20 -15.43 29.96
C THR A 89 7.04 -15.78 31.18
N ALA A 90 7.04 -17.06 31.60
CA ALA A 90 7.86 -17.55 32.70
C ALA A 90 9.36 -17.30 32.44
N ASN A 91 9.85 -17.64 31.24
CA ASN A 91 11.23 -17.40 30.85
C ASN A 91 11.61 -15.91 30.83
N MET A 92 10.70 -15.03 30.38
CA MET A 92 10.94 -13.58 30.35
C MET A 92 11.13 -12.98 31.75
N VAL A 93 10.44 -13.51 32.75
CA VAL A 93 10.52 -13.01 34.14
C VAL A 93 11.48 -13.84 35.02
N GLY A 94 12.15 -14.84 34.45
CA GLY A 94 13.12 -15.68 35.16
C GLY A 94 12.51 -16.81 36.01
N PHE A 95 11.26 -17.19 35.75
CA PHE A 95 10.61 -18.35 36.38
C PHE A 95 10.79 -19.62 35.52
N LYS A 96 10.92 -20.76 36.21
CA LYS A 96 10.86 -22.10 35.59
C LYS A 96 9.44 -22.66 35.70
N LEU A 97 9.03 -23.50 34.76
CA LEU A 97 7.77 -24.23 34.86
C LEU A 97 7.91 -25.41 35.83
N PRO A 98 6.80 -25.91 36.42
CA PRO A 98 6.83 -27.03 37.36
C PRO A 98 7.42 -28.34 36.78
N HIS A 99 7.48 -28.46 35.45
CA HIS A 99 8.01 -29.62 34.73
C HIS A 99 9.46 -29.46 34.29
N ASP A 100 10.09 -28.29 34.50
CA ASP A 100 11.48 -28.07 34.13
C ASP A 100 12.44 -28.71 35.15
N PRO A 101 13.60 -29.23 34.70
CA PRO A 101 14.61 -29.77 35.59
C PRO A 101 15.11 -28.68 36.56
N LYS A 102 15.27 -29.07 37.83
CA LYS A 102 15.75 -28.20 38.91
C LYS A 102 17.14 -27.63 38.60
#